data_AF-A0A8T0FMW2-F1
#
_entry.id   AF-A0A8T0FMW2-F1
#
_cell.length_a   1.000
_cell.length_b   1.000
_cell.length_c   1.000
_cell.angle_alpha   90.00
_cell.angle_beta   90.00
_cell.angle_gamma   90.00
#
_symmetry.space_group_name_H-M   'P 1'
#
loop_
_entity.id
_entity.type
_entity.pdbx_description
1 polymer ?
#
loop_
_entity_poly.entity_id
_entity_poly.type
_entity_poly.pdbx_seq_one_letter_code
_entity_poly.pdbx_strand_id
1 'polypeptide(L)'
;MNGKPRAIYYPTPKPEKIVSVSGAGDCFAAGMIGSILKGLQQEECIRSGQKAALLSLASHFAVPNSISPKAVFTSENLEPLNPISVVA
;
A
#
# COMPACT_ATOMS: atom_id res chain seq x y z
N MET A 1 2.50 -18.24 -21.90
CA MET A 1 1.91 -16.94 -21.52
C MET A 1 2.58 -15.86 -22.36
N ASN A 2 1.88 -15.26 -23.32
CA ASN A 2 2.43 -14.24 -24.24
C ASN A 2 2.16 -12.81 -23.73
N GLY A 3 2.50 -12.52 -22.48
CA GLY A 3 2.35 -11.18 -21.90
C GLY A 3 3.64 -10.37 -22.07
N LYS A 4 3.56 -9.16 -22.63
CA LYS A 4 4.66 -8.20 -22.54
C LYS A 4 4.71 -7.64 -21.10
N PRO A 5 5.88 -7.56 -20.45
CA PRO A 5 6.01 -6.90 -19.15
C PRO A 5 5.46 -5.47 -19.21
N ARG A 6 4.74 -5.05 -18.17
CA ARG A 6 4.28 -3.68 -17.98
C ARG A 6 4.72 -3.20 -16.62
N ALA A 7 5.28 -2.00 -16.56
CA ALA A 7 5.57 -1.30 -15.32
C ALA A 7 4.58 -0.15 -15.14
N ILE A 8 4.03 -0.01 -13.94
CA ILE A 8 3.14 1.09 -13.57
C ILE A 8 3.68 1.68 -12.28
N TYR A 9 3.94 2.99 -12.30
CA TYR A 9 4.33 3.74 -11.12
C TYR A 9 3.09 4.25 -10.39
N TYR A 10 3.03 3.96 -9.10
CA TYR A 10 1.98 4.42 -8.20
C TYR A 10 2.57 5.41 -7.18
N PRO A 11 2.28 6.71 -7.33
CA PRO A 11 2.59 7.68 -6.29
C PRO A 11 1.97 7.25 -4.96
N THR A 12 2.65 7.54 -3.85
CA THR A 12 2.17 7.24 -2.50
C THR A 12 1.83 8.54 -1.78
N PRO A 13 0.81 8.57 -0.90
CA PRO A 13 0.56 9.72 -0.04
C PRO A 13 1.77 10.07 0.79
N LYS A 14 2.05 11.36 0.93
CA LYS A 14 3.12 11.80 1.82
C LYS A 14 2.71 11.47 3.25
N PRO A 15 3.54 10.74 4.03
CA PRO A 15 3.27 10.55 5.45
C PRO A 15 3.32 11.92 6.14
N GLU A 16 2.34 12.20 7.01
CA GLU A 16 2.34 13.42 7.83
C GLU A 16 3.52 13.43 8.81
N LYS A 17 3.92 12.25 9.29
CA LYS A 17 5.02 12.05 10.22
C LYS A 17 5.67 10.69 9.97
N ILE A 18 7.00 10.64 10.04
CA ILE A 18 7.77 9.39 10.05
C ILE A 18 8.41 9.25 11.43
N VAL A 19 8.08 8.16 12.13
CA VAL A 19 8.61 7.77 13.43
C VAL A 19 9.69 6.70 13.28
N SER A 20 9.44 5.70 12.43
CA SER A 20 10.38 4.62 12.10
C SER A 20 10.10 4.12 10.68
N VAL A 21 11.11 3.58 10.01
CA VAL A 21 10.94 2.92 8.70
C VAL A 21 10.92 1.39 8.81
N SER A 22 11.19 0.85 10.00
CA SER A 22 11.21 -0.58 10.23
C SER A 22 9.81 -1.16 10.02
N GLY A 23 9.68 -2.20 9.18
CA GLY A 23 8.41 -2.87 8.91
C GLY A 23 7.49 -2.20 7.88
N ALA A 24 7.84 -1.03 7.34
CA ALA A 24 7.00 -0.35 6.33
C ALA A 24 6.84 -1.20 5.06
N GLY A 25 7.91 -1.85 4.61
CA GLY A 25 7.89 -2.77 3.46
C GLY A 25 7.08 -4.05 3.73
N ASP A 26 7.24 -4.63 4.91
CA ASP A 26 6.49 -5.83 5.31
C ASP A 26 4.98 -5.53 5.40
N CYS A 27 4.62 -4.37 5.98
CA CYS A 27 3.25 -3.92 6.06
C CYS A 27 2.67 -3.61 4.68
N PHE A 28 3.44 -3.00 3.77
CA PHE A 28 3.03 -2.82 2.38
C PHE A 28 2.71 -4.16 1.70
N ALA A 29 3.63 -5.12 1.80
CA ALA A 29 3.47 -6.44 1.21
C ALA A 29 2.25 -7.16 1.79
N ALA A 30 2.08 -7.14 3.11
CA ALA A 30 0.94 -7.75 3.79
C ALA A 30 -0.40 -7.12 3.37
N GLY A 31 -0.47 -5.78 3.28
CA GLY A 31 -1.65 -5.07 2.80
C GLY A 31 -2.02 -5.47 1.37
N MET A 32 -1.03 -5.49 0.47
CA MET A 32 -1.22 -5.87 -0.94
C MET A 32 -1.64 -7.34 -1.09
N ILE A 33 -0.97 -8.26 -0.39
CA ILE A 33 -1.31 -9.69 -0.41
C ILE A 33 -2.73 -9.91 0.13
N GLY A 34 -3.08 -9.25 1.24
CA GLY A 34 -4.41 -9.35 1.85
C GLY A 34 -5.53 -8.91 0.90
N SER A 35 -5.33 -7.83 0.15
CA SER A 35 -6.28 -7.36 -0.87
C SER A 35 -6.35 -8.26 -2.10
N ILE A 36 -5.23 -8.86 -2.52
CA ILE A 36 -5.20 -9.85 -3.62
C ILE A 36 -6.03 -11.08 -3.22
N LEU A 37 -5.85 -11.60 -2.01
CA LEU A 37 -6.62 -12.74 -1.49
C LEU A 37 -8.13 -12.43 -1.36
N LYS A 38 -8.50 -11.15 -1.25
CA LYS A 38 -9.89 -10.68 -1.27
C LYS A 38 -10.47 -10.47 -2.67
N GLY A 39 -9.68 -10.63 -3.73
CA GLY A 39 -10.10 -10.41 -5.11
C GLY A 39 -10.30 -8.94 -5.46
N LEU A 40 -9.62 -8.02 -4.76
CA LEU A 40 -9.69 -6.59 -5.08
C LEU A 40 -8.92 -6.27 -6.36
N GLN A 41 -9.27 -5.15 -6.99
CA GLN A 41 -8.57 -4.68 -8.19
C GLN A 41 -7.15 -4.22 -7.87
N GLN A 42 -6.29 -4.13 -8.89
CA GLN A 42 -4.88 -3.78 -8.73
C GLN A 42 -4.67 -2.47 -7.95
N GLU A 43 -5.42 -1.42 -8.27
CA GLU A 43 -5.31 -0.11 -7.61
C GLU A 43 -5.67 -0.20 -6.12
N GLU A 44 -6.74 -0.93 -5.78
CA GLU A 44 -7.15 -1.20 -4.40
C GLU A 44 -6.08 -2.01 -3.65
N CYS A 45 -5.37 -2.90 -4.35
CA CYS A 45 -4.29 -3.68 -3.75
C CYS A 45 -3.08 -2.80 -3.40
N ILE A 46 -2.68 -1.94 -4.32
CA ILE A 46 -1.62 -0.96 -4.08
C ILE A 46 -2.02 -0.01 -2.94
N ARG A 47 -3.26 0.49 -2.97
CA ARG A 47 -3.80 1.39 -1.94
C ARG A 47 -3.79 0.74 -0.55
N SER A 48 -4.16 -0.54 -0.46
CA SER A 48 -4.10 -1.31 0.79
C SER A 48 -2.68 -1.42 1.32
N GLY A 49 -1.71 -1.73 0.45
CA GLY A 49 -0.30 -1.74 0.82
C GLY A 49 0.19 -0.37 1.31
N GLN A 50 -0.12 0.71 0.58
CA GLN A 50 0.27 2.07 0.95
C GLN A 50 -0.31 2.47 2.32
N LYS A 51 -1.59 2.18 2.59
CA LYS A 51 -2.22 2.45 3.90
C LYS A 51 -1.52 1.72 5.04
N ALA A 52 -1.22 0.43 4.87
CA ALA A 52 -0.51 -0.36 5.88
C ALA A 52 0.90 0.17 6.13
N ALA A 53 1.63 0.57 5.07
CA ALA A 53 2.95 1.17 5.19
C ALA A 53 2.91 2.51 5.92
N LEU A 54 1.94 3.38 5.60
CA LEU A 54 1.77 4.68 6.27
C LEU A 54 1.50 4.54 7.77
N LEU A 55 0.69 3.54 8.17
CA LEU A 55 0.46 3.24 9.58
C LEU A 55 1.75 2.79 10.29
N SER A 56 2.55 1.94 9.64
CA SER A 56 3.85 1.49 10.16
C SER A 56 4.85 2.64 10.29
N LEU A 57 4.91 3.54 9.30
CA LEU A 57 5.78 4.73 9.33
C LEU A 57 5.47 5.65 10.51
N ALA A 58 4.22 5.72 10.96
CA ALA A 58 3.79 6.54 12.09
C ALA A 58 4.00 5.88 13.47
N SER A 59 4.66 4.73 13.54
CA SER A 59 4.82 3.91 14.74
C SER A 59 6.28 3.62 15.10
N HIS A 60 6.55 3.28 16.35
CA HIS A 60 7.81 2.68 16.79
C HIS A 60 7.87 1.16 16.52
N PHE A 61 6.72 0.51 16.38
CA PHE A 61 6.60 -0.93 16.13
C PHE A 61 6.62 -1.23 14.64
N ALA A 62 7.35 -2.26 14.24
CA ALA A 62 7.41 -2.72 12.84
C ALA A 62 6.01 -3.03 12.27
N VAL A 63 5.17 -3.68 13.08
CA VAL A 63 3.75 -3.90 12.82
C VAL A 63 2.94 -3.21 13.93
N PRO A 64 2.32 -2.05 13.68
CA PRO A 64 1.55 -1.33 14.70
C PRO A 64 0.18 -1.96 14.97
N ASN A 65 -0.29 -1.85 16.21
CA ASN A 65 -1.63 -2.26 16.63
C ASN A 65 -2.78 -1.46 15.97
N SER A 66 -2.46 -0.35 15.31
CA SER A 66 -3.42 0.44 14.51
C SER A 66 -3.77 -0.23 13.18
N ILE A 67 -3.01 -1.22 12.72
CA ILE A 67 -3.36 -2.01 11.53
C ILE A 67 -4.59 -2.85 11.85
N SER A 68 -5.63 -2.65 11.04
CA SER A 68 -6.88 -3.40 11.11
C SER A 68 -7.51 -3.50 9.72
N PRO A 69 -8.42 -4.46 9.48
CA PRO A 69 -9.13 -4.54 8.21
C PRO A 69 -9.83 -3.24 7.80
N LYS A 70 -10.42 -2.51 8.77
CA LYS A 70 -11.07 -1.22 8.53
C LYS A 70 -10.07 -0.15 8.09
N ALA A 71 -8.87 -0.12 8.69
CA ALA A 71 -7.85 0.87 8.35
C ALA A 71 -7.18 0.60 7.00
N VAL A 72 -7.03 -0.69 6.62
CA VAL A 72 -6.27 -1.09 5.41
C VAL A 72 -7.17 -1.24 4.18
N PHE A 73 -8.35 -1.85 4.32
CA PHE A 73 -9.22 -2.23 3.18
C PHE A 73 -10.42 -1.30 2.96
N THR A 74 -10.39 -0.09 3.54
CA THR A 74 -11.44 0.91 3.30
C THR A 74 -11.28 1.57 1.93
N SER A 75 -12.40 1.90 1.29
CA SER A 75 -12.47 2.68 0.06
C SER A 75 -12.28 4.19 0.28
N GLU A 76 -12.20 4.66 1.53
CA GLU A 76 -11.92 6.07 1.85
C GLU A 76 -10.57 6.53 1.26
N ASN A 77 -10.58 7.69 0.60
CA ASN A 77 -9.40 8.24 -0.07
C ASN A 77 -8.43 8.88 0.93
N LEU A 78 -7.17 8.43 0.88
CA LEU A 78 -5.99 9.18 1.32
C LEU A 78 -5.16 9.34 0.05
N GLU A 79 -5.48 10.33 -0.79
CA GLU A 79 -4.92 10.49 -2.15
C GLU A 79 -3.38 10.49 -2.11
N PRO A 80 -2.64 9.86 -3.05
CA PRO A 80 -2.98 9.85 -4.47
C PRO A 80 -2.82 8.49 -5.15
N LEU A 81 -3.70 8.22 -6.11
CA LEU A 81 -3.36 7.40 -7.27
C LEU A 81 -3.61 8.25 -8.52
N ASN A 82 -2.60 8.37 -9.37
CA ASN A 82 -2.72 8.75 -10.77
C ASN A 82 -1.63 7.93 -11.49
N PRO A 83 -1.92 6.65 -11.80
CA PRO A 83 -0.91 5.69 -12.20
C PRO A 83 -0.24 6.10 -13.51
N ILE A 84 1.10 6.12 -13.51
CA ILE A 84 1.89 6.45 -14.69
C ILE A 84 2.39 5.15 -15.29
N SER A 85 1.97 4.83 -16.52
CA SER A 85 2.58 3.73 -17.27
C SER A 85 4.02 4.09 -17.56
N VAL A 86 4.95 3.32 -17.01
CA VAL A 86 6.37 3.46 -17.29
C VAL A 86 6.67 2.54 -18.46
N VAL A 87 7.01 3.11 -19.60
CA VAL A 87 7.42 2.33 -20.77
C VAL A 87 8.74 1.66 -20.41
N ALA A 88 8.75 0.34 -20.34
CA ALA A 88 9.93 -0.49 -20.13
C ALA A 88 10.62 -0.77 -21.46
#